data_AF-A0A3D3HD48-F1
#
_entry.id   AF-A0A3D3HD48-F1
#
_cell.length_a   1.000
_cell.length_b   1.000
_cell.length_c   1.000
_cell.angle_alpha   90.00
_cell.angle_beta   90.00
_cell.angle_gamma   90.00
#
_symmetry.space_group_name_H-M   'P 1'
#
loop_
_entity.id
_entity.type
_entity.pdbx_description
1 polymer ?
#
loop_
_entity_poly.entity_id
_entity_poly.type
_entity_poly.pdbx_seq_one_letter_code
_entity_poly.pdbx_strand_id
1 'polypeptide(L)'
;MKLFKKPNQRGMGTLELVLLLIIVIALAGVGWYVATKGSDTKNKYDETSQVNSQPAVTTKYLELKEYGVKIPISTDLSGLTYTAETIGGYTYLYMTTSELKKSITACNTEAMSASGASFHALSKTDGQYPTEPTMDSGTLLKQFDKFYIGGNVPNGMPCLADDSKNAEMVAKQQTLQKALTEAFKNAQETK
;
A
#
# COMPACT_ATOMS: atom_id res chain seq x y z
N MET A 1 63.81 -0.44 16.37
CA MET A 1 62.73 -0.47 17.37
C MET A 1 61.73 0.64 17.04
N LYS A 2 60.57 0.31 16.46
CA LYS A 2 59.40 1.21 16.36
C LYS A 2 58.14 0.35 16.50
N LEU A 3 57.46 0.50 17.63
CA LEU A 3 56.15 -0.06 17.99
C LEU A 3 55.06 0.72 17.26
N PHE A 4 54.17 0.02 16.54
CA PHE A 4 52.85 0.57 16.19
C PHE A 4 51.76 -0.39 16.63
N LYS A 5 50.78 0.19 17.34
CA LYS A 5 49.72 -0.41 18.17
C LYS A 5 48.71 -1.22 17.35
N LYS A 6 48.24 -2.33 17.92
CA LYS A 6 47.00 -3.03 17.53
C LYS A 6 45.78 -2.12 17.74
N PRO A 7 44.83 -2.03 16.80
CA PRO A 7 43.54 -1.39 17.05
C PRO A 7 42.66 -2.29 17.93
N ASN A 8 42.12 -1.70 18.99
CA ASN A 8 41.27 -2.34 19.98
C ASN A 8 39.83 -2.44 19.46
N GLN A 9 39.44 -3.58 18.89
CA GLN A 9 38.05 -3.84 18.47
C GLN A 9 37.16 -4.18 19.67
N ARG A 10 36.83 -3.17 20.48
CA ARG A 10 35.79 -3.27 21.51
C ARG A 10 34.86 -2.08 21.35
N GLY A 11 33.79 -2.25 20.58
CA GLY A 11 32.78 -1.19 20.41
C GLY A 11 31.61 -1.51 19.48
N MET A 12 31.77 -2.43 18.51
CA MET A 12 30.73 -2.65 17.51
C MET A 12 29.60 -3.59 17.98
N GLY A 13 29.91 -4.62 18.78
CA GLY A 13 28.89 -5.59 19.21
C GLY A 13 27.92 -5.09 20.29
N THR A 14 28.35 -4.16 21.15
CA THR A 14 27.51 -3.69 22.27
C THR A 14 26.47 -2.66 21.82
N LEU A 15 26.80 -1.81 20.85
CA LEU A 15 25.89 -0.78 20.35
C LEU A 15 24.72 -1.38 19.55
N GLU A 16 25.01 -2.40 18.74
CA GLU A 16 24.01 -3.09 17.91
C GLU A 16 23.00 -3.88 18.76
N LEU A 17 23.47 -4.51 19.84
CA LEU A 17 22.63 -5.26 20.78
C LEU A 17 21.67 -4.35 21.56
N VAL A 18 22.12 -3.14 21.93
CA VAL A 18 21.27 -2.14 22.61
C VAL A 18 20.20 -1.61 21.66
N LEU A 19 20.53 -1.36 20.39
CA LEU A 19 19.58 -0.86 19.40
C LEU A 19 18.46 -1.87 19.13
N LEU A 20 18.80 -3.16 19.00
CA LEU A 20 17.80 -4.22 18.83
C LEU A 20 16.89 -4.36 20.05
N LEU A 21 17.43 -4.23 21.26
CA LEU A 21 16.65 -4.29 22.50
C LEU A 21 15.63 -3.15 22.58
N ILE A 22 15.99 -1.94 22.15
CA ILE A 22 15.09 -0.78 22.10
C ILE A 22 13.93 -1.02 21.12
N ILE A 23 14.20 -1.61 19.95
CA ILE A 23 13.16 -1.92 18.96
C ILE A 23 12.18 -2.96 19.51
N VAL A 24 12.68 -4.01 20.16
CA VAL A 24 11.82 -5.06 20.76
C VAL A 24 10.95 -4.49 21.88
N ILE A 25 11.49 -3.61 22.73
CA ILE A 25 10.71 -2.94 23.79
C ILE A 25 9.64 -2.01 23.19
N ALA A 26 9.95 -1.28 22.12
CA ALA A 26 8.99 -0.42 21.44
C ALA A 26 7.83 -1.23 20.83
N LEU A 27 8.12 -2.36 20.19
CA LEU A 27 7.10 -3.24 19.62
C LEU A 27 6.23 -3.89 20.69
N ALA A 28 6.82 -4.35 21.80
CA ALA A 28 6.08 -4.91 22.93
C ALA A 28 5.18 -3.86 23.62
N GLY A 29 5.66 -2.62 23.76
CA GLY A 29 4.89 -1.51 24.33
C GLY A 29 3.67 -1.13 23.48
N VAL A 30 3.84 -1.04 22.15
CA VAL A 30 2.72 -0.76 21.22
C VAL A 30 1.72 -1.92 21.21
N GLY A 31 2.19 -3.18 21.22
CA GLY A 31 1.33 -4.35 21.30
C GLY A 31 0.49 -4.39 22.59
N TRP A 32 1.08 -4.06 23.74
CA TRP A 32 0.38 -4.01 25.02
C TRP A 32 -0.63 -2.85 25.12
N TYR A 33 -0.30 -1.70 24.55
CA TYR A 33 -1.18 -0.53 24.52
C TYR A 33 -2.44 -0.76 23.66
N VAL A 34 -2.33 -1.53 22.58
CA VAL A 34 -3.49 -1.92 21.75
C VAL A 34 -4.30 -3.04 22.41
N ALA A 35 -3.64 -4.01 23.05
CA ALA A 35 -4.32 -5.14 23.70
C ALA A 35 -5.14 -4.75 24.95
N THR A 36 -4.78 -3.66 25.63
CA THR A 36 -5.45 -3.20 26.85
C THR A 36 -6.71 -2.35 26.62
N LYS A 37 -7.02 -1.98 25.37
CA LYS A 37 -8.26 -1.27 24.99
C LYS A 37 -9.39 -2.18 24.46
N GLY A 38 -9.20 -3.50 24.46
CA GLY A 38 -10.11 -4.46 23.83
C GLY A 38 -10.80 -5.45 24.77
N SER A 39 -10.92 -5.16 26.07
CA SER A 39 -11.46 -6.12 27.04
C SER A 39 -12.83 -5.70 27.58
N ASP A 40 -13.86 -5.87 26.75
CA ASP A 40 -15.22 -6.13 27.25
C ASP A 40 -16.01 -6.92 26.21
N THR A 41 -15.77 -8.23 26.14
CA THR A 41 -16.81 -9.16 25.66
C THR A 41 -16.60 -10.53 26.29
N LYS A 42 -17.34 -10.80 27.37
CA LYS A 42 -17.61 -12.16 27.82
C LYS A 42 -18.62 -12.78 26.87
N ASN A 43 -18.23 -13.88 26.24
CA ASN A 43 -19.10 -14.73 25.43
C ASN A 43 -20.33 -15.19 26.24
N LYS A 44 -21.52 -15.03 25.67
CA LYS A 44 -22.61 -15.99 25.81
C LYS A 44 -23.10 -16.34 24.40
N TYR A 45 -22.90 -17.60 24.03
CA TYR A 45 -23.66 -18.24 22.97
C TYR A 45 -25.12 -18.29 23.41
N ASP A 46 -26.01 -17.77 22.58
CA ASP A 46 -27.39 -18.23 22.51
C ASP A 46 -27.77 -18.39 21.04
N GLU A 47 -28.24 -19.58 20.72
CA GLU A 47 -28.59 -20.04 19.40
C GLU A 47 -30.01 -19.54 19.13
N THR A 48 -30.16 -18.50 18.32
CA THR A 48 -31.45 -18.17 17.71
C THR A 48 -31.21 -17.68 16.30
N SER A 49 -31.76 -18.41 15.34
CA SER A 49 -31.79 -18.05 13.94
C SER A 49 -32.47 -16.68 13.78
N GLN A 50 -31.68 -15.61 13.70
CA GLN A 50 -32.13 -14.34 13.18
C GLN A 50 -31.60 -14.20 11.76
N VAL A 51 -32.54 -14.27 10.81
CA VAL A 51 -32.38 -13.72 9.46
C VAL A 51 -32.10 -12.23 9.63
N ASN A 52 -30.82 -11.89 9.81
CA ASN A 52 -30.36 -10.51 9.78
C ASN A 52 -30.42 -10.08 8.32
N SER A 53 -31.52 -9.44 7.94
CA SER A 53 -31.60 -8.66 6.71
C SER A 53 -30.70 -7.44 6.88
N GLN A 54 -29.39 -7.68 6.83
CA GLN A 54 -28.41 -6.64 6.63
C GLN A 54 -28.78 -5.98 5.30
N PRO A 55 -28.95 -4.64 5.22
CA PRO A 55 -29.11 -3.99 3.93
C PRO A 55 -27.94 -4.46 3.08
N ALA A 56 -28.24 -5.05 1.93
CA ALA A 56 -27.25 -5.47 0.97
C ALA A 56 -26.47 -4.22 0.57
N VAL A 57 -25.34 -3.97 1.25
CA VAL A 57 -24.37 -2.98 0.82
C VAL A 57 -23.93 -3.52 -0.52
N THR A 58 -24.45 -2.92 -1.60
CA THR A 58 -24.04 -3.26 -2.95
C THR A 58 -22.61 -2.78 -3.06
N THR A 59 -21.67 -3.67 -2.71
CA THR A 59 -20.24 -3.38 -2.80
C THR A 59 -19.94 -3.11 -4.26
N LYS A 60 -19.65 -1.84 -4.57
CA LYS A 60 -19.25 -1.45 -5.91
C LYS A 60 -17.85 -2.01 -6.16
N TYR A 61 -17.63 -2.63 -7.31
CA TYR A 61 -16.34 -3.17 -7.70
C TYR A 61 -15.74 -2.35 -8.86
N LEU A 62 -14.41 -2.28 -8.89
CA LEU A 62 -13.64 -1.87 -10.06
C LEU A 62 -13.01 -3.13 -10.68
N GLU A 63 -13.27 -3.37 -11.96
CA GLU A 63 -12.66 -4.45 -12.73
C GLU A 63 -11.38 -3.97 -13.43
N LEU A 64 -10.27 -4.66 -13.16
CA LEU A 64 -8.97 -4.49 -13.80
C LEU A 64 -8.86 -5.56 -14.89
N LYS A 65 -9.35 -5.24 -16.09
CA LYS A 65 -9.59 -6.23 -17.15
C LYS A 65 -8.31 -6.88 -17.65
N GLU A 66 -7.24 -6.10 -17.71
CA GLU A 66 -5.90 -6.51 -18.13
C GLU A 66 -5.35 -7.59 -17.19
N TYR A 67 -5.77 -7.58 -15.92
CA TYR A 67 -5.27 -8.49 -14.90
C TYR A 67 -6.24 -9.64 -14.61
N GLY A 68 -7.50 -9.53 -15.03
CA GLY A 68 -8.54 -10.50 -14.73
C GLY A 68 -8.89 -10.49 -13.23
N VAL A 69 -8.92 -9.32 -12.61
CA VAL A 69 -9.27 -9.16 -11.19
C VAL A 69 -10.26 -8.03 -10.98
N LYS A 70 -11.01 -8.10 -9.88
CA LYS A 70 -11.86 -7.03 -9.39
C LYS A 70 -11.55 -6.69 -7.95
N ILE A 71 -11.61 -5.41 -7.62
CA ILE A 71 -11.38 -4.90 -6.26
C ILE A 71 -12.63 -4.17 -5.75
N PRO A 72 -13.00 -4.32 -4.47
CA PRO A 72 -14.09 -3.54 -3.88
C PRO A 72 -13.69 -2.07 -3.76
N ILE A 73 -14.62 -1.16 -4.03
CA ILE A 73 -14.44 0.28 -3.91
C ILE A 73 -14.97 0.72 -2.54
N SER A 74 -14.06 1.11 -1.66
CA SER A 74 -14.39 1.78 -0.40
C SER A 74 -14.76 3.25 -0.63
N THR A 75 -15.30 3.92 0.39
CA THR A 75 -15.57 5.36 0.37
C THR A 75 -14.33 6.19 0.04
N ASP A 76 -13.17 5.79 0.57
CA ASP A 76 -11.89 6.46 0.36
C ASP A 76 -11.39 6.32 -1.09
N LEU A 77 -11.86 5.30 -1.81
CA LEU A 77 -11.57 5.06 -3.23
C LEU A 77 -12.71 5.54 -4.14
N SER A 78 -13.54 6.47 -3.67
CA SER A 78 -14.59 7.04 -4.51
C SER A 78 -14.02 7.67 -5.78
N GLY A 79 -14.62 7.34 -6.93
CA GLY A 79 -14.14 7.81 -8.23
C GLY A 79 -12.80 7.22 -8.66
N LEU A 80 -12.37 6.09 -8.06
CA LEU A 80 -11.20 5.32 -8.49
C LEU A 80 -11.34 4.88 -9.95
N THR A 81 -10.28 5.10 -10.70
CA THR A 81 -10.12 4.70 -12.09
C THR A 81 -8.64 4.37 -12.35
N TYR A 82 -8.34 3.86 -13.53
CA TYR A 82 -6.96 3.59 -13.95
C TYR A 82 -6.75 3.93 -15.42
N THR A 83 -5.48 4.09 -15.79
CA THR A 83 -5.01 4.09 -17.17
C THR A 83 -4.05 2.93 -17.34
N ALA A 84 -4.28 2.09 -18.35
CA ALA A 84 -3.38 1.01 -18.70
C ALA A 84 -2.34 1.51 -19.70
N GLU A 85 -1.06 1.25 -19.44
CA GLU A 85 0.03 1.52 -20.38
C GLU A 85 0.98 0.32 -20.46
N THR A 86 1.40 -0.04 -21.67
CA THR A 86 2.36 -1.12 -21.90
C THR A 86 3.74 -0.55 -22.19
N ILE A 87 4.72 -0.83 -21.33
CA ILE A 87 6.09 -0.35 -21.43
C ILE A 87 7.03 -1.56 -21.36
N GLY A 88 7.88 -1.73 -22.37
CA GLY A 88 8.85 -2.83 -22.41
C GLY A 88 8.22 -4.23 -22.38
N GLY A 89 6.97 -4.38 -22.85
CA GLY A 89 6.23 -5.64 -22.81
C GLY A 89 5.45 -5.89 -21.51
N TYR A 90 5.55 -5.00 -20.53
CA TYR A 90 4.79 -5.07 -19.27
C TYR A 90 3.64 -4.08 -19.29
N THR A 91 2.43 -4.53 -18.94
CA THR A 91 1.28 -3.65 -18.75
C THR A 91 1.26 -3.17 -17.31
N TYR A 92 1.20 -1.85 -17.13
CA TYR A 92 1.02 -1.19 -15.84
C TYR A 92 -0.35 -0.55 -15.78
N LEU A 93 -0.99 -0.60 -14.61
CA LEU A 93 -2.23 0.14 -14.34
C LEU A 93 -1.93 1.30 -13.39
N TYR A 94 -2.02 2.51 -13.90
CA TYR A 94 -1.81 3.74 -13.15
C TYR A 94 -3.11 4.19 -12.49
N MET A 95 -3.21 3.98 -11.19
CA MET A 95 -4.40 4.21 -10.38
C MET A 95 -4.54 5.69 -10.00
N THR A 96 -5.72 6.25 -10.19
CA THR A 96 -6.04 7.62 -9.80
C THR A 96 -7.49 7.73 -9.34
N THR A 97 -7.84 8.81 -8.65
CA THR A 97 -9.24 9.15 -8.39
C THR A 97 -9.60 10.42 -9.14
N SER A 98 -10.89 10.61 -9.42
CA SER A 98 -11.37 11.84 -10.06
C SER A 98 -10.96 13.10 -9.29
N GLU A 99 -11.00 13.05 -7.96
CA GLU A 99 -10.61 14.17 -7.10
C GLU A 99 -9.09 14.40 -7.06
N LEU A 100 -8.28 13.34 -7.02
CA LEU A 100 -6.83 13.47 -7.10
C LEU A 100 -6.41 14.06 -8.45
N LYS A 101 -6.95 13.52 -9.56
CA LYS A 101 -6.63 14.01 -10.91
C LYS A 101 -6.95 15.49 -11.07
N LYS A 102 -8.11 15.94 -10.57
CA LYS A 102 -8.48 17.37 -10.56
C LYS A 102 -7.48 18.19 -9.75
N SER A 103 -7.11 17.73 -8.55
CA SER A 103 -6.20 18.45 -7.66
C SER A 103 -4.80 18.60 -8.26
N ILE A 104 -4.26 17.52 -8.84
CA ILE A 104 -2.98 17.52 -9.56
C ILE A 104 -3.04 18.44 -10.78
N THR A 105 -4.12 18.40 -11.56
CA THR A 105 -4.28 19.29 -12.73
C THR A 105 -4.35 20.76 -12.31
N ALA A 106 -4.96 21.08 -11.17
CA ALA A 106 -5.07 22.45 -10.68
C ALA A 106 -3.75 23.05 -10.18
N CYS A 107 -2.75 22.22 -9.86
CA CYS A 107 -1.45 22.68 -9.36
C CYS A 107 -0.30 22.54 -10.37
N ASN A 108 -0.56 22.01 -11.57
CA ASN A 108 0.44 21.90 -12.64
C ASN A 108 -0.03 22.72 -13.87
N THR A 109 0.91 23.43 -14.50
CA THR A 109 0.64 24.24 -15.70
C THR A 109 0.67 23.44 -16.99
N GLU A 110 1.27 22.25 -16.94
CA GLU A 110 1.39 21.32 -18.07
C GLU A 110 0.56 20.07 -17.83
N ALA A 111 0.18 19.41 -18.94
CA ALA A 111 -0.53 18.14 -18.86
C ALA A 111 0.38 17.06 -18.28
N MET A 112 -0.09 16.40 -17.22
CA MET A 112 0.62 15.29 -16.58
C MET A 112 0.42 13.99 -17.36
N SER A 113 1.46 13.16 -17.43
CA SER A 113 1.33 11.75 -17.88
C SER A 113 0.41 10.96 -16.94
N ALA A 114 -0.05 9.78 -17.36
CA ALA A 114 -0.84 8.91 -16.50
C ALA A 114 -0.07 8.55 -15.21
N SER A 115 1.23 8.23 -15.33
CA SER A 115 2.10 7.97 -14.20
C SER A 115 2.19 9.16 -13.24
N GLY A 116 2.35 10.38 -13.76
CA GLY A 116 2.45 11.60 -12.96
C GLY A 116 1.15 12.03 -12.27
N ALA A 117 -0.01 11.63 -12.80
CA ALA A 117 -1.33 11.89 -12.20
C ALA A 117 -1.85 10.72 -11.33
N SER A 118 -1.05 9.67 -11.16
CA SER A 118 -1.43 8.47 -10.41
C SER A 118 -0.86 8.47 -9.00
N PHE A 119 -1.55 7.80 -8.08
CA PHE A 119 -1.05 7.58 -6.71
C PHE A 119 -0.41 6.19 -6.55
N HIS A 120 -0.60 5.30 -7.52
CA HIS A 120 -0.05 3.95 -7.50
C HIS A 120 0.04 3.38 -8.92
N ALA A 121 1.10 2.66 -9.20
CA ALA A 121 1.29 1.89 -10.43
C ALA A 121 1.26 0.40 -10.09
N LEU A 122 0.31 -0.33 -10.67
CA LEU A 122 0.15 -1.77 -10.44
C LEU A 122 0.85 -2.57 -11.51
N SER A 123 1.45 -3.70 -11.14
CA SER A 123 1.95 -4.73 -12.05
C SER A 123 1.33 -6.08 -11.69
N LYS A 124 1.11 -6.91 -12.72
CA LYS A 124 0.76 -8.32 -12.55
C LYS A 124 1.94 -9.17 -13.00
N THR A 125 2.33 -10.12 -12.17
CA THR A 125 3.46 -11.02 -12.46
C THR A 125 3.05 -12.45 -12.17
N ASP A 126 3.32 -13.34 -13.13
CA ASP A 126 3.05 -14.76 -12.97
C ASP A 126 3.95 -15.40 -11.90
N GLY A 127 3.41 -16.38 -11.21
CA GLY A 127 4.07 -17.10 -10.13
C GLY A 127 3.82 -16.51 -8.73
N GLN A 128 4.74 -16.85 -7.82
CA GLN A 128 4.68 -16.45 -6.43
C GLN A 128 5.49 -15.17 -6.21
N TYR A 129 5.04 -14.33 -5.28
CA TYR A 129 5.77 -13.16 -4.86
C TYR A 129 7.14 -13.59 -4.29
N PRO A 130 8.25 -12.98 -4.74
CA PRO A 130 9.58 -13.39 -4.34
C PRO A 130 9.85 -13.13 -2.85
N THR A 131 10.67 -13.99 -2.25
CA THR A 131 11.14 -13.82 -0.86
C THR A 131 12.03 -12.59 -0.71
N GLU A 132 12.75 -12.24 -1.77
CA GLU A 132 13.60 -11.05 -1.87
C GLU A 132 13.05 -10.14 -2.98
N PRO A 133 12.11 -9.23 -2.66
CA PRO A 133 11.47 -8.40 -3.66
C PRO A 133 12.44 -7.37 -4.25
N THR A 134 12.35 -7.18 -5.57
CA THR A 134 13.06 -6.13 -6.30
C THR A 134 12.14 -4.94 -6.55
N MET A 135 12.69 -3.86 -7.11
CA MET A 135 11.87 -2.73 -7.56
C MET A 135 10.78 -3.16 -8.57
N ASP A 136 11.07 -4.15 -9.41
CA ASP A 136 10.13 -4.66 -10.42
C ASP A 136 8.98 -5.44 -9.78
N SER A 137 9.23 -6.11 -8.66
CA SER A 137 8.19 -6.79 -7.88
C SER A 137 7.24 -5.81 -7.20
N GLY A 138 7.73 -4.63 -6.84
CA GLY A 138 7.01 -3.64 -6.05
C GLY A 138 6.57 -4.17 -4.68
N THR A 139 5.68 -3.45 -4.01
CA THR A 139 5.06 -3.90 -2.77
C THR A 139 3.92 -4.88 -3.09
N LEU A 140 3.91 -6.06 -2.46
CA LEU A 140 2.82 -7.02 -2.62
C LEU A 140 1.48 -6.42 -2.16
N LEU A 141 0.50 -6.38 -3.06
CA LEU A 141 -0.88 -6.04 -2.72
C LEU A 141 -1.72 -7.30 -2.51
N LYS A 142 -1.56 -8.31 -3.37
CA LYS A 142 -2.20 -9.62 -3.19
C LYS A 142 -1.49 -10.73 -3.97
N GLN A 143 -1.34 -11.89 -3.31
CA GLN A 143 -1.01 -13.16 -3.94
C GLN A 143 -2.30 -13.89 -4.36
N PHE A 144 -2.35 -14.32 -5.61
CA PHE A 144 -3.34 -15.26 -6.16
C PHE A 144 -2.68 -16.63 -6.42
N ASP A 145 -3.46 -17.62 -6.83
CA ASP A 145 -2.95 -18.99 -6.99
C ASP A 145 -1.81 -19.09 -8.03
N LYS A 146 -1.93 -18.34 -9.13
CA LYS A 146 -1.00 -18.42 -10.27
C LYS A 146 -0.16 -17.18 -10.52
N PHE A 147 -0.45 -16.07 -9.85
CA PHE A 147 0.20 -14.79 -10.08
C PHE A 147 0.09 -13.92 -8.83
N TYR A 148 0.84 -12.83 -8.78
CA TYR A 148 0.67 -11.79 -7.77
C TYR A 148 0.42 -10.42 -8.42
N ILE A 149 -0.18 -9.52 -7.65
CA ILE A 149 -0.29 -8.11 -8.00
C ILE A 149 0.62 -7.33 -7.04
N GLY A 150 1.62 -6.69 -7.63
CA GLY A 150 2.53 -5.76 -6.97
C GLY A 150 2.16 -4.31 -7.28
N GLY A 151 2.66 -3.40 -6.46
CA GLY A 151 2.40 -1.98 -6.61
C GLY A 151 3.60 -1.12 -6.23
N ASN A 152 3.86 -0.11 -7.05
CA ASN A 152 4.89 0.90 -6.81
C ASN A 152 4.26 2.28 -6.71
N VAL A 153 4.80 3.12 -5.84
CA VAL A 153 4.44 4.53 -5.83
C VAL A 153 5.18 5.20 -7.00
N PRO A 154 4.47 5.86 -7.93
CA PRO A 154 5.12 6.63 -8.98
C PRO A 154 6.02 7.70 -8.35
N ASN A 155 7.29 7.72 -8.75
CA ASN A 155 8.23 8.73 -8.28
C ASN A 155 7.88 10.10 -8.90
N GLY A 156 7.77 11.13 -8.07
CA GLY A 156 7.56 12.51 -8.54
C GLY A 156 6.89 13.40 -7.50
N MET A 157 6.93 14.71 -7.75
CA MET A 157 6.15 15.68 -6.98
C MET A 157 4.79 15.84 -7.66
N PRO A 158 3.67 15.46 -7.04
CA PRO A 158 2.33 15.65 -7.62
C PRO A 158 2.01 17.11 -7.93
N CYS A 159 2.64 18.07 -7.25
CA CYS A 159 2.56 19.50 -7.58
C CYS A 159 3.97 20.09 -7.69
N LEU A 160 4.46 20.28 -8.91
CA LEU A 160 5.85 20.69 -9.15
C LEU A 160 6.17 22.14 -8.75
N ALA A 161 5.17 23.03 -8.80
CA ALA A 161 5.35 24.47 -8.67
C ALA A 161 4.91 25.05 -7.30
N ASP A 162 4.37 24.22 -6.40
CA ASP A 162 3.78 24.66 -5.13
C ASP A 162 4.06 23.63 -4.04
N ASP A 163 5.09 23.88 -3.22
CA ASP A 163 5.56 22.96 -2.18
C ASP A 163 4.49 22.64 -1.12
N SER A 164 3.64 23.63 -0.77
CA SER A 164 2.59 23.41 0.22
C SER A 164 1.50 22.50 -0.34
N LYS A 165 1.08 22.73 -1.59
CA LYS A 165 0.13 21.83 -2.25
C LYS A 165 0.73 20.46 -2.51
N ASN A 166 2.03 20.40 -2.80
CA ASN A 166 2.74 19.15 -2.99
C ASN A 166 2.68 18.28 -1.73
N ALA A 167 2.96 18.85 -0.56
CA ALA A 167 2.86 18.14 0.72
C ALA A 167 1.43 17.62 0.98
N GLU A 168 0.40 18.44 0.73
CA GLU A 168 -1.00 18.03 0.84
C GLU A 168 -1.32 16.88 -0.11
N MET A 169 -0.88 16.95 -1.37
CA MET A 169 -1.14 15.91 -2.36
C MET A 169 -0.42 14.61 -2.02
N VAL A 170 0.82 14.67 -1.53
CA VAL A 170 1.55 13.48 -1.06
C VAL A 170 0.79 12.79 0.08
N ALA A 171 0.26 13.55 1.05
CA ALA A 171 -0.55 12.98 2.13
C ALA A 171 -1.87 12.34 1.61
N LYS A 172 -2.52 12.97 0.62
CA LYS A 172 -3.70 12.39 -0.05
C LYS A 172 -3.34 11.10 -0.80
N GLN A 173 -2.24 11.08 -1.53
CA GLN A 173 -1.77 9.88 -2.23
C GLN A 173 -1.48 8.73 -1.26
N GLN A 174 -0.83 8.99 -0.11
CA GLN A 174 -0.58 7.98 0.92
C GLN A 174 -1.88 7.40 1.51
N THR A 175 -2.88 8.24 1.76
CA THR A 175 -4.20 7.79 2.20
C THR A 175 -4.85 6.87 1.17
N LEU A 176 -4.81 7.26 -0.11
CA LEU A 176 -5.35 6.45 -1.22
C LEU A 176 -4.59 5.14 -1.41
N GLN A 177 -3.26 5.13 -1.26
CA GLN A 177 -2.44 3.93 -1.31
C GLN A 177 -2.84 2.94 -0.22
N LYS A 178 -3.00 3.42 1.02
CA LYS A 178 -3.46 2.57 2.12
C LYS A 178 -4.84 1.97 1.84
N ALA A 179 -5.77 2.80 1.38
CA ALA A 179 -7.12 2.34 1.03
C ALA A 179 -7.09 1.30 -0.11
N LEU A 180 -6.23 1.50 -1.12
CA LEU A 180 -6.05 0.55 -2.21
C LEU A 180 -5.49 -0.79 -1.72
N THR A 181 -4.46 -0.78 -0.86
CA THR A 181 -3.91 -2.00 -0.25
C THR A 181 -4.97 -2.75 0.55
N GLU A 182 -5.79 -2.06 1.33
CA GLU A 182 -6.91 -2.68 2.05
C GLU A 182 -7.96 -3.27 1.09
N ALA A 183 -8.29 -2.58 0.00
CA ALA A 183 -9.19 -3.10 -1.03
C ALA A 183 -8.64 -4.40 -1.65
N PHE A 184 -7.33 -4.46 -1.91
CA PHE A 184 -6.70 -5.63 -2.53
C PHE A 184 -6.77 -6.88 -1.66
N LYS A 185 -6.81 -6.77 -0.32
CA LYS A 185 -7.03 -7.94 0.56
C LYS A 185 -8.28 -8.73 0.16
N ASN A 186 -9.31 -8.03 -0.28
CA ASN A 186 -10.61 -8.58 -0.70
C ASN A 186 -10.76 -8.68 -2.23
N ALA A 187 -9.68 -8.49 -2.99
CA ALA A 187 -9.72 -8.66 -4.45
C ALA A 187 -10.00 -10.12 -4.83
N GLN A 188 -10.66 -10.29 -5.97
CA GLN A 188 -11.08 -11.58 -6.50
C GLN A 188 -10.72 -11.66 -7.98
N GLU A 189 -10.42 -12.88 -8.46
CA GLU A 189 -10.31 -13.12 -9.90
C GLU A 189 -11.68 -12.96 -10.57
N THR A 190 -11.69 -12.36 -11.76
CA THR A 190 -12.86 -12.31 -12.63
C THR A 190 -12.85 -13.57 -13.49
N LYS A 191 -13.93 -14.36 -13.42
CA LYS A 191 -14.11 -15.58 -14.22
C LYS A 191 -14.31 -15.28 -15.69
#